data_AF-A0A7L2EMT6-F1
#
_entry.id   AF-A0A7L2EMT6-F1
#
_cell.length_a   1.000
_cell.length_b   1.000
_cell.length_c   1.000
_cell.angle_alpha   90.00
_cell.angle_beta   90.00
_cell.angle_gamma   90.00
#
_symmetry.space_group_name_H-M   'P 1'
#
loop_
_entity.id
_entity.type
_entity.pdbx_description
1 polymer ?
#
loop_
_entity_poly.entity_id
_entity_poly.type
_entity_poly.pdbx_seq_one_letter_code
_entity_poly.pdbx_strand_id
1 'polypeptide(L)' 'WRRFQRSCYFLSLDRMSWAESEQNCTGMGSQLVVINSKEEQIKQLPKRENFYIGLFAEKVGKWQWVDKTPYNVTA' A
#
# COMPACT_ATOMS: atom_id res chain seq x y z
N TRP A 1 9.17 9.13 6.37
CA TRP A 1 8.13 9.68 5.48
C TRP A 1 8.78 10.39 4.31
N ARG A 2 8.34 10.13 3.08
CA ARG A 2 8.78 10.76 1.83
C ARG A 2 7.56 11.38 1.17
N ARG A 3 7.62 12.65 0.77
CA ARG A 3 6.50 13.31 0.09
C ARG A 3 6.54 13.01 -1.41
N PHE A 4 5.40 12.63 -1.98
CA PHE A 4 5.21 12.58 -3.42
C PHE A 4 3.81 13.10 -3.75
N GLN A 5 3.75 14.11 -4.61
CA GLN A 5 2.53 14.88 -4.89
C GLN A 5 1.85 15.36 -3.59
N ARG A 6 0.62 14.93 -3.33
CA ARG A 6 -0.21 15.29 -2.16
C ARG A 6 -0.16 14.25 -1.03
N SER A 7 0.66 13.21 -1.17
CA SER A 7 0.73 12.09 -0.23
C SER A 7 2.12 11.97 0.40
N CYS A 8 2.17 11.35 1.58
CA CYS A 8 3.38 11.05 2.32
C CYS A 8 3.50 9.54 2.51
N TYR A 9 4.67 8.98 2.20
CA TYR A 9 4.91 7.53 2.16
C TYR A 9 5.93 7.14 3.20
N PHE A 10 5.67 6.06 3.93
CA PHE A 10 6.60 5.48 4.88
C PHE A 10 6.85 4.01 4.50
N LEU A 11 8.11 3.66 4.32
CA LEU A 11 8.55 2.29 4.06
C LEU A 11 9.08 1.73 5.37
N SER A 12 8.36 0.78 5.94
CA SER A 12 8.85 0.00 7.08
C SER A 12 9.81 -1.09 6.58
N LEU A 13 10.94 -1.27 7.28
CA LEU A 13 11.86 -2.37 7.04
C LEU A 13 11.55 -3.60 7.90
N ASP A 14 10.58 -3.47 8.82
CA ASP A 14 10.17 -4.55 9.70
C ASP A 14 9.40 -5.62 8.92
N ARG A 15 9.68 -6.89 9.25
CA ARG A 15 8.98 -8.03 8.65
C ARG A 15 7.78 -8.37 9.51
N MET A 16 6.61 -7.96 9.05
CA MET A 16 5.33 -8.19 9.70
C MET A 16 4.38 -8.86 8.71
N SER A 17 3.34 -9.54 9.17
CA SER A 17 2.24 -9.97 8.29
C SER A 17 1.49 -8.76 7.70
N TRP A 18 0.66 -9.00 6.68
CA TRP A 18 -0.16 -7.94 6.09
C TRP A 18 -1.05 -7.24 7.14
N ALA A 19 -1.72 -8.03 8.00
CA ALA A 19 -2.62 -7.52 9.03
C ALA A 19 -1.88 -6.69 10.09
N GLU A 20 -0.71 -7.16 10.54
CA GLU A 20 0.13 -6.41 11.47
C GLU A 20 0.67 -5.11 10.86
N SER A 21 1.02 -5.14 9.57
CA SER A 21 1.46 -3.95 8.83
C SER A 21 0.34 -2.92 8.72
N GLU A 22 -0.89 -3.34 8.46
CA GLU A 22 -2.06 -2.46 8.44
C GLU A 22 -2.33 -1.84 9.81
N GLN A 23 -2.27 -2.62 10.88
CA GLN A 23 -2.43 -2.12 12.24
C GLN A 23 -1.34 -1.10 12.61
N ASN A 24 -0.10 -1.33 12.18
CA ASN A 24 1.00 -0.40 12.41
C ASN A 24 0.76 0.93 11.65
N CYS A 25 0.42 0.87 10.36
CA CYS A 25 0.13 2.06 9.57
C CYS A 25 -1.05 2.85 10.15
N THR A 26 -2.15 2.19 10.52
CA THR A 26 -3.32 2.83 11.14
C THR A 26 -3.00 3.42 12.51
N GLY A 27 -2.17 2.75 13.32
CA GLY A 27 -1.63 3.28 14.58
C GLY A 27 -0.80 4.54 14.42
N MET A 28 -0.15 4.73 13.26
CA MET A 28 0.58 5.96 12.91
C MET A 28 -0.33 7.07 12.33
N GLY A 29 -1.66 6.89 12.34
CA GLY A 29 -2.60 7.82 11.70
C GLY A 29 -2.53 7.78 10.17
N SER A 30 -2.21 6.62 9.60
CA SER A 30 -2.04 6.41 8.16
C SER A 30 -2.65 5.10 7.70
N GLN A 31 -2.33 4.65 6.50
CA GLN A 31 -2.82 3.39 5.95
C GLN A 31 -1.76 2.76 5.05
N LEU A 32 -1.90 1.46 4.78
CA LEU A 32 -1.09 0.81 3.76
C LEU A 32 -1.28 1.51 2.40
N VAL A 33 -0.20 1.57 1.62
CA VAL A 33 -0.16 2.39 0.41
C VAL A 33 -1.18 1.91 -0.63
N VAL A 34 -1.94 2.87 -1.18
CA VAL A 34 -2.84 2.66 -2.33
C VAL A 34 -2.14 3.19 -3.56
N ILE A 35 -1.91 2.32 -4.55
CA ILE A 35 -1.17 2.68 -5.76
C ILE A 35 -2.16 3.06 -6.85
N ASN A 36 -2.15 4.34 -7.23
CA ASN A 36 -3.04 4.90 -8.24
C ASN A 36 -2.34 5.22 -9.56
N SER A 37 -1.00 5.13 -9.61
CA SER A 37 -0.23 5.39 -10.83
C SER A 37 1.05 4.57 -10.90
N LYS A 38 1.53 4.35 -12.13
CA LYS A 38 2.79 3.65 -12.38
C LYS A 38 3.99 4.43 -11.80
N GLU A 39 3.95 5.75 -11.87
CA GLU A 39 4.97 6.65 -11.35
C GLU A 39 5.07 6.55 -9.83
N GLU A 40 3.93 6.46 -9.15
CA GLU A 40 3.87 6.23 -7.71
C GLU A 40 4.50 4.89 -7.34
N GLN A 41 4.13 3.81 -8.05
CA GLN A 41 4.72 2.48 -7.83
C GLN A 41 6.24 2.51 -7.97
N ILE A 42 6.75 3.08 -9.07
CA ILE A 42 8.19 3.13 -9.35
C ILE A 42 8.95 3.97 -8.33
N LYS A 43 8.36 5.08 -7.87
CA LYS A 43 9.04 6.01 -6.95
C LYS A 43 9.01 5.54 -5.50
N GLN A 44 7.95 4.85 -5.09
CA GLN A 44 7.74 4.49 -3.68
C GLN A 44 8.15 3.04 -3.38
N LEU A 45 8.04 2.11 -4.34
CA LEU A 45 8.37 0.70 -4.11
C LEU A 45 9.74 0.34 -4.74
N PRO A 46 10.74 -0.02 -3.91
CA PRO A 46 12.02 -0.52 -4.40
C PRO A 46 11.85 -1.80 -5.23
N LYS A 47 12.56 -1.91 -6.37
CA LYS A 47 12.46 -3.09 -7.26
C LYS A 47 13.02 -4.39 -6.67
N ARG A 48 13.79 -4.34 -5.58
CA ARG A 48 14.56 -5.48 -5.05
C ARG A 48 13.95 -6.10 -3.80
N GLU A 49 12.89 -5.51 -3.25
CA GLU A 49 12.28 -5.92 -2.00
C GLU A 49 10.76 -5.94 -2.12
N ASN A 50 10.13 -6.88 -1.45
CA ASN A 50 8.68 -7.02 -1.43
C ASN A 50 8.12 -6.26 -0.23
N PHE A 51 7.12 -5.42 -0.46
CA PHE A 51 6.41 -4.68 0.58
C PHE A 51 4.93 -5.02 0.51
N TYR A 52 4.29 -5.10 1.68
CA TYR A 52 2.84 -5.12 1.73
C TYR A 52 2.28 -3.75 1.31
N ILE A 53 1.25 -3.80 0.47
CA ILE A 53 0.50 -2.64 0.01
C ILE A 53 -0.95 -2.77 0.49
N GLY A 54 -1.73 -1.71 0.34
CA GLY A 54 -3.13 -1.66 0.78
C GLY A 54 -4.09 -2.46 -0.09
N LEU A 55 -3.61 -3.36 -0.94
CA LEU A 55 -4.44 -4.23 -1.77
C LEU A 55 -4.61 -5.57 -1.05
N PHE A 56 -5.85 -5.94 -0.77
CA PHE A 56 -6.19 -7.21 -0.10
C PHE A 56 -7.40 -7.87 -0.75
N ALA A 57 -7.59 -9.16 -0.46
CA ALA A 57 -8.71 -9.93 -0.94
C ALA A 57 -9.51 -10.50 0.23
N GLU A 58 -10.75 -10.04 0.41
CA GLU A 58 -11.66 -10.59 1.44
C GLU A 58 -12.08 -12.03 1.08
N LYS A 59 -12.24 -12.29 -0.22
CA LYS A 59 -12.45 -13.62 -0.80
C LYS A 59 -11.53 -13.77 -2.00
N VAL A 60 -11.09 -15.00 -2.27
CA VAL A 60 -10.26 -15.30 -3.44
C VAL A 60 -10.88 -14.70 -4.70
N GLY A 61 -10.13 -13.85 -5.39
CA GLY A 61 -10.57 -13.16 -6.60
C GLY A 61 -11.33 -11.84 -6.41
N LYS A 62 -11.64 -11.43 -5.17
CA LYS A 62 -12.30 -10.15 -4.85
C LYS A 62 -11.32 -9.17 -4.18
N TRP A 63 -10.52 -8.51 -5.00
CA TRP A 63 -9.54 -7.53 -4.57
C TRP A 63 -10.17 -6.18 -4.23
N GLN A 64 -9.70 -5.57 -3.14
CA GLN A 64 -10.15 -4.27 -2.64
C GLN A 64 -8.96 -3.50 -2.07
N TRP A 65 -9.01 -2.17 -2.21
CA TRP A 65 -8.06 -1.27 -1.54
C TRP A 65 -8.57 -0.88 -0.15
N VAL A 66 -7.67 -0.69 0.80
CA VAL A 66 -7.97 -0.26 2.18
C VAL A 66 -8.73 1.06 2.27
N ASP A 67 -8.59 1.94 1.27
CA ASP A 67 -9.29 3.23 1.18
C ASP A 67 -10.64 3.16 0.44
N LYS A 68 -11.06 1.95 0.05
CA LYS A 68 -12.27 1.67 -0.76
C LYS A 68 -12.21 2.22 -2.18
N THR A 69 -11.05 2.64 -2.68
CA THR A 69 -10.87 2.96 -4.10
C THR A 69 -11.16 1.70 -4.93
N PRO A 70 -11.90 1.80 -6.06
CA PRO A 70 -12.17 0.66 -6.92
C PRO A 70 -10.89 0.03 -7.44
N TYR A 71 -10.77 -1.29 -7.32
CA TYR A 71 -9.69 -2.03 -7.98
C TYR A 71 -9.99 -2.15 -9.48
N ASN A 72 -9.32 -1.33 -10.29
CA ASN A 72 -9.38 -1.40 -11.74
C ASN A 72 -8.24 -2.26 -12.27
N VAL A 73 -8.56 -3.40 -12.90
CA VAL A 73 -7.58 -4.35 -13.44
C VAL A 73 -6.83 -3.78 -14.66
N THR A 74 -7.37 -2.75 -15.30
CA THR A 74 -6.76 -2.06 -16.44
C THR A 74 -5.96 -0.84 -15.97
N ALA A 75 -4.64 -1.03 -15.88
CA ALA A 75 -3.64 0.03 -15.87
C ALA A 75 -2.94 0.10 -17.24
#